data_AF-A0A8B0SIV3-F1
#
_entry.id   AF-A0A8B0SIV3-F1
#
_cell.length_a   1.000
_cell.length_b   1.000
_cell.length_c   1.000
_cell.angle_alpha   90.00
_cell.angle_beta   90.00
_cell.angle_gamma   90.00
#
_symmetry.space_group_name_H-M   'P 1'
#
loop_
_entity.id
_entity.type
_entity.pdbx_description
1 polymer ?
#
loop_
_entity_poly.entity_id
_entity_poly.type
_entity_poly.pdbx_seq_one_letter_code
_entity_poly.pdbx_strand_id
1 'polypeptide(L)'
;MIWLPVLLAGGVLYAGSKALPSFDQSAKTWFGLKRAKARATDSAQAERELAVSAISLGVAAAGSLLKLPMLGWLSVPVTVYLLAPVVREAGQVVVQERRVNDQVLTSARLAVCMTMSYTFIAALDASLHVVTHWLRVRNAERWQQALQQRLGSQAQPWLQHWDTLAEQSTHWQRVGERSGAIAAPLMLVTCVLATPALGINRSSAFLTTFFGAHVRKLGPYTTRETLHQALDRGLLLTHPQVLERAVNMDTVVFDGRLLHDTCVGGQFAASVQALQQQARRVYVFTEADDALCALAGVDECFNAVTADERVAWIHQWQAAGKQVCYVGSGAGDSAACQVANLSVVVQAVLPATLPTEDLPDAFLLGTDLQAVPHLFALAAAFGDCQRFNLLAPMGVDVVDISTTLLLDFGLVYSVMFTYVGLLLGMGRTHWRKPQALPANRQSLPASLPA
;
A
#
# COMPACT_ATOMS: atom_id res chain seq x y z
N MET A 1 -39.81 -9.34 -17.51
CA MET A 1 -39.28 -9.17 -16.14
C MET A 1 -37.84 -8.63 -16.06
N ILE A 2 -37.29 -8.05 -17.13
CA ILE A 2 -35.88 -7.60 -17.22
C ILE A 2 -35.65 -6.20 -16.63
N TRP A 3 -36.70 -5.39 -16.51
CA TRP A 3 -36.61 -4.00 -16.02
C TRP A 3 -36.60 -3.86 -14.50
N LEU A 4 -37.06 -4.88 -13.75
CA LEU A 4 -37.19 -4.80 -12.30
C LEU A 4 -35.83 -4.65 -11.57
N PRO A 5 -34.77 -5.39 -11.93
CA PRO A 5 -33.46 -5.23 -11.28
C PRO A 5 -32.78 -3.89 -11.61
N VAL A 6 -32.94 -3.41 -12.84
CA VAL A 6 -32.39 -2.12 -13.31
C VAL A 6 -33.11 -0.94 -12.62
N LEU A 7 -34.43 -1.03 -12.46
CA LEU A 7 -35.23 -0.03 -11.75
C LEU A 7 -35.03 -0.09 -10.23
N LEU A 8 -34.80 -1.27 -9.65
CA LEU A 8 -34.45 -1.41 -8.24
C LEU A 8 -33.05 -0.83 -7.96
N ALA A 9 -32.08 -1.06 -8.84
CA ALA A 9 -30.77 -0.42 -8.75
C ALA A 9 -30.90 1.12 -8.86
N GLY A 10 -31.67 1.63 -9.82
CA GLY A 10 -31.92 3.07 -9.96
C GLY A 10 -32.68 3.70 -8.80
N GLY A 11 -33.67 3.01 -8.24
CA GLY A 11 -34.50 3.51 -7.13
C GLY A 11 -33.76 3.57 -5.79
N VAL A 12 -32.92 2.57 -5.51
CA VAL A 12 -32.05 2.56 -4.32
C VAL A 12 -30.99 3.67 -4.40
N LEU A 13 -30.43 3.90 -5.59
CA LEU A 13 -29.45 4.98 -5.83
C LEU A 13 -30.07 6.38 -5.71
N TYR A 14 -31.31 6.58 -6.17
CA TYR A 14 -32.01 7.87 -6.12
C TYR A 14 -32.50 8.25 -4.71
N ALA A 15 -32.97 7.28 -3.93
CA ALA A 15 -33.43 7.52 -2.56
C ALA A 15 -32.26 7.86 -1.61
N GLY A 16 -31.09 7.23 -1.80
CA GLY A 16 -29.90 7.48 -0.99
C GLY A 16 -29.25 8.86 -1.23
N SER A 17 -29.38 9.43 -2.43
CA SER A 17 -28.73 10.70 -2.77
C SER A 17 -29.44 11.95 -2.24
N LYS A 18 -30.73 11.86 -1.87
CA LYS A 18 -31.54 13.04 -1.50
C LYS A 18 -31.67 13.29 0.00
N ALA A 19 -31.11 12.44 0.86
CA ALA A 19 -31.49 12.43 2.27
C ALA A 19 -30.71 13.38 3.22
N LEU A 20 -29.52 13.94 2.92
CA LEU A 20 -28.77 14.72 3.93
C LEU A 20 -27.82 15.81 3.34
N PRO A 21 -27.57 16.89 4.11
CA PRO A 21 -27.03 18.16 3.60
C PRO A 21 -25.51 18.18 3.43
N SER A 22 -25.07 19.07 2.53
CA SER A 22 -23.67 19.41 2.23
C SER A 22 -23.00 20.13 3.40
N PHE A 23 -21.81 19.66 3.80
CA PHE A 23 -20.98 20.30 4.83
C PHE A 23 -19.76 20.97 4.20
N ASP A 24 -19.57 22.24 4.57
CA ASP A 24 -18.56 23.16 4.06
C ASP A 24 -17.23 23.10 4.85
N GLN A 25 -16.16 23.51 4.17
CA GLN A 25 -14.76 23.54 4.59
C GLN A 25 -14.46 24.77 5.47
N SER A 26 -14.23 24.55 6.77
CA SER A 26 -13.36 25.42 7.59
C SER A 26 -13.10 24.79 8.96
N ALA A 27 -11.83 24.50 9.30
CA ALA A 27 -11.28 24.55 10.68
C ALA A 27 -9.86 23.94 10.79
N LYS A 28 -8.85 24.47 10.08
CA LYS A 28 -7.47 23.91 10.03
C LYS A 28 -6.67 23.88 11.36
N THR A 29 -7.17 24.42 12.47
CA THR A 29 -6.39 24.52 13.74
C THR A 29 -6.98 23.74 14.93
N TRP A 30 -8.11 23.04 14.76
CA TRP A 30 -8.79 22.25 15.81
C TRP A 30 -8.58 20.71 15.71
N PHE A 31 -7.62 20.27 14.87
CA PHE A 31 -7.57 18.90 14.33
C PHE A 31 -6.78 17.85 15.16
N GLY A 32 -5.83 18.24 16.01
CA GLY A 32 -4.93 17.28 16.68
C GLY A 32 -5.61 16.34 17.69
N LEU A 33 -6.39 16.89 18.63
CA LEU A 33 -7.07 16.12 19.68
C LEU A 33 -8.34 15.41 19.17
N LYS A 34 -9.06 16.00 18.21
CA LYS A 34 -10.22 15.35 17.57
C LYS A 34 -9.80 14.17 16.69
N ARG A 35 -8.63 14.21 16.01
CA ARG A 35 -8.16 13.09 15.18
C ARG A 35 -7.76 11.87 16.00
N ALA A 36 -7.11 12.04 17.16
CA ALA A 36 -6.81 10.93 18.05
C ALA A 36 -8.09 10.26 18.58
N LYS A 37 -9.08 11.07 18.97
CA LYS A 37 -10.40 10.57 19.41
C LYS A 37 -11.20 9.94 18.26
N ALA A 38 -11.18 10.53 17.07
CA ALA A 38 -11.80 9.98 15.88
C ALA A 38 -11.17 8.63 15.51
N ARG A 39 -9.84 8.49 15.54
CA ARG A 39 -9.13 7.24 15.22
C ARG A 39 -9.42 6.11 16.20
N ALA A 40 -9.43 6.40 17.49
CA ALA A 40 -9.83 5.41 18.51
C ALA A 40 -11.30 4.99 18.38
N THR A 41 -12.14 5.87 17.82
CA THR A 41 -13.54 5.56 17.50
C THR A 41 -13.62 4.71 16.23
N ASP A 42 -12.79 5.00 15.22
CA ASP A 42 -12.73 4.25 13.96
C ASP A 42 -12.29 2.80 14.16
N SER A 43 -11.33 2.52 15.06
CA SER A 43 -10.90 1.15 15.34
C SER A 43 -11.91 0.35 16.14
N ALA A 44 -12.50 0.94 17.19
CA ALA A 44 -13.59 0.31 17.91
C ALA A 44 -14.80 0.02 17.00
N GLN A 45 -15.09 0.93 16.07
CA GLN A 45 -16.12 0.72 15.05
C GLN A 45 -15.73 -0.42 14.10
N ALA A 46 -14.51 -0.45 13.59
CA ALA A 46 -14.04 -1.51 12.69
C ALA A 46 -14.05 -2.90 13.36
N GLU A 47 -13.68 -3.01 14.64
CA GLU A 47 -13.76 -4.26 15.40
C GLU A 47 -15.21 -4.71 15.61
N ARG A 48 -16.11 -3.77 15.90
CA ARG A 48 -17.55 -4.05 16.01
C ARG A 48 -18.13 -4.52 14.68
N GLU A 49 -17.82 -3.84 13.59
CA GLU A 49 -18.25 -4.24 12.23
C GLU A 49 -17.72 -5.63 11.89
N LEU A 50 -16.46 -5.94 12.25
CA LEU A 50 -15.86 -7.26 12.04
C LEU A 50 -16.65 -8.35 12.77
N ALA A 51 -16.95 -8.16 14.06
CA ALA A 51 -17.75 -9.10 14.84
C ALA A 51 -19.16 -9.29 14.27
N VAL A 52 -19.83 -8.20 13.92
CA VAL A 52 -21.17 -8.22 13.30
C VAL A 52 -21.15 -8.94 11.95
N SER A 53 -20.11 -8.71 11.13
CA SER A 53 -19.96 -9.38 9.83
C SER A 53 -19.73 -10.89 9.96
N ALA A 54 -18.95 -11.32 10.97
CA ALA A 54 -18.71 -12.73 11.25
C ALA A 54 -19.99 -13.46 11.71
N ILE A 55 -20.79 -12.80 12.57
CA ILE A 55 -22.11 -13.32 12.98
C ILE A 55 -23.04 -13.43 11.77
N SER A 56 -23.12 -12.37 10.95
CA SER A 56 -23.95 -12.35 9.73
C SER A 56 -23.57 -13.48 8.77
N LEU A 57 -22.26 -13.67 8.54
CA LEU A 57 -21.74 -14.75 7.70
C LEU A 57 -22.09 -16.13 8.27
N GLY A 58 -21.94 -16.33 9.59
CA GLY A 58 -22.30 -17.58 10.27
C GLY A 58 -23.79 -17.91 10.14
N VAL A 59 -24.67 -16.91 10.32
CA VAL A 59 -26.12 -17.07 10.14
C VAL A 59 -26.46 -17.40 8.69
N ALA A 60 -25.85 -16.71 7.73
CA ALA A 60 -26.06 -16.95 6.30
C ALA A 60 -25.56 -18.35 5.88
N ALA A 61 -24.41 -18.78 6.40
CA ALA A 61 -23.85 -20.10 6.19
C ALA A 61 -24.75 -21.19 6.76
N ALA A 62 -25.23 -21.02 8.00
CA ALA A 62 -26.16 -21.94 8.63
C ALA A 62 -27.48 -22.05 7.84
N GLY A 63 -28.03 -20.92 7.39
CA GLY A 63 -29.22 -20.91 6.54
C GLY A 63 -29.03 -21.66 5.22
N SER A 64 -27.87 -21.52 4.59
CA SER A 64 -27.53 -22.23 3.35
C SER A 64 -27.29 -23.74 3.58
N LEU A 65 -26.50 -24.10 4.60
CA LEU A 65 -26.15 -25.50 4.93
C LEU A 65 -27.34 -26.31 5.43
N LEU A 66 -28.14 -25.73 6.32
CA LEU A 66 -29.34 -26.39 6.87
C LEU A 66 -30.53 -26.34 5.91
N LYS A 67 -30.38 -25.71 4.73
CA LYS A 67 -31.45 -25.49 3.74
C LYS A 67 -32.68 -24.79 4.35
N LEU A 68 -32.44 -23.89 5.30
CA LEU A 68 -33.46 -23.10 5.99
C LEU A 68 -33.39 -21.65 5.48
N PRO A 69 -34.16 -21.29 4.44
CA PRO A 69 -34.03 -19.98 3.78
C PRO A 69 -34.33 -18.80 4.73
N MET A 70 -35.18 -19.01 5.74
CA MET A 70 -35.53 -17.99 6.73
C MET A 70 -34.32 -17.48 7.53
N LEU A 71 -33.38 -18.37 7.86
CA LEU A 71 -32.13 -17.98 8.53
C LEU A 71 -31.25 -17.14 7.60
N GLY A 72 -31.19 -17.50 6.31
CA GLY A 72 -30.46 -16.71 5.31
C GLY A 72 -31.03 -15.30 5.13
N TRP A 73 -32.34 -15.12 5.21
CA TRP A 73 -32.96 -13.79 5.15
C TRP A 73 -32.66 -12.93 6.38
N LEU A 74 -32.39 -13.53 7.53
CA LEU A 74 -32.03 -12.80 8.75
C LEU A 74 -30.66 -12.08 8.63
N SER A 75 -29.76 -12.57 7.77
CA SER A 75 -28.46 -11.92 7.53
C SER A 75 -28.54 -10.73 6.56
N VAL A 76 -29.64 -10.60 5.80
CA VAL A 76 -29.78 -9.56 4.77
C VAL A 76 -29.72 -8.14 5.34
N PRO A 77 -30.47 -7.77 6.40
CA PRO A 77 -30.41 -6.43 6.96
C PRO A 77 -29.00 -6.03 7.42
N VAL A 78 -28.26 -6.96 8.02
CA VAL A 78 -26.89 -6.75 8.47
C VAL A 78 -25.96 -6.56 7.27
N THR A 79 -26.10 -7.41 6.25
CA THR A 79 -25.30 -7.32 5.01
C THR A 79 -25.53 -5.99 4.30
N VAL A 80 -26.79 -5.55 4.20
CA VAL A 80 -27.15 -4.24 3.62
C VAL A 80 -26.57 -3.09 4.46
N TYR A 81 -26.64 -3.16 5.79
CA TYR A 81 -26.04 -2.15 6.66
C TYR A 81 -24.52 -2.02 6.44
N LEU A 82 -23.80 -3.14 6.36
CA LEU A 82 -22.34 -3.15 6.17
C LEU A 82 -21.92 -2.64 4.78
N LEU A 83 -22.72 -2.88 3.75
CA LEU A 83 -22.42 -2.46 2.37
C LEU A 83 -23.11 -1.15 1.96
N ALA A 84 -23.97 -0.57 2.80
CA ALA A 84 -24.60 0.73 2.60
C ALA A 84 -23.61 1.85 2.21
N PRO A 85 -22.42 2.01 2.86
CA PRO A 85 -21.47 3.03 2.45
C PRO A 85 -20.98 2.82 1.01
N VAL A 86 -20.70 1.57 0.62
CA VAL A 86 -20.24 1.23 -0.74
C VAL A 86 -21.30 1.57 -1.79
N VAL A 87 -22.57 1.25 -1.51
CA VAL A 87 -23.69 1.56 -2.40
C VAL A 87 -23.89 3.08 -2.53
N ARG A 88 -23.73 3.81 -1.41
CA ARG A 88 -23.82 5.28 -1.40
C ARG A 88 -22.70 5.91 -2.23
N GLU A 89 -21.46 5.48 -2.04
CA GLU A 89 -20.30 5.94 -2.81
C GLU A 89 -20.47 5.64 -4.30
N ALA A 90 -20.91 4.42 -4.65
CA ALA A 90 -21.18 4.06 -6.04
C ALA A 90 -22.21 4.99 -6.69
N GLY A 91 -23.29 5.34 -5.98
CA GLY A 91 -24.28 6.29 -6.47
C GLY A 91 -23.72 7.69 -6.68
N GLN A 92 -22.90 8.17 -5.76
CA GLN A 92 -22.24 9.47 -5.91
C GLN A 92 -21.30 9.49 -7.12
N VAL A 93 -20.47 8.47 -7.30
CA VAL A 93 -19.52 8.39 -8.42
C VAL A 93 -20.26 8.31 -9.77
N VAL A 94 -21.34 7.53 -9.86
CA VAL A 94 -22.12 7.43 -11.10
C VAL A 94 -22.84 8.75 -11.41
N VAL A 95 -23.46 9.39 -10.42
CA VAL A 95 -24.28 10.59 -10.63
C VAL A 95 -23.40 11.84 -10.82
N GLN A 96 -22.37 12.02 -10.00
CA GLN A 96 -21.56 13.23 -9.98
C GLN A 96 -20.38 13.14 -10.96
N GLU A 97 -19.62 12.05 -10.93
CA GLU A 97 -18.41 11.91 -11.75
C GLU A 97 -18.70 11.32 -13.14
N ARG A 98 -19.89 10.70 -13.34
CA ARG A 98 -20.25 9.95 -14.56
C ARG A 98 -19.22 8.87 -14.91
N ARG A 99 -18.62 8.26 -13.88
CA ARG A 99 -17.62 7.19 -14.01
C ARG A 99 -18.17 5.89 -13.46
N VAL A 100 -17.67 4.78 -14.01
CA VAL A 100 -17.94 3.42 -13.52
C VAL A 100 -16.66 2.89 -12.90
N ASN A 101 -16.67 2.61 -11.61
CA ASN A 101 -15.54 2.08 -10.86
C ASN A 101 -15.89 0.71 -10.22
N ASP A 102 -14.98 0.19 -9.40
CA ASP A 102 -15.14 -1.09 -8.70
C ASP A 102 -16.29 -1.10 -7.68
N GLN A 103 -16.63 0.05 -7.10
CA GLN A 103 -17.77 0.19 -6.17
C GLN A 103 -19.10 0.00 -6.90
N VAL A 104 -19.20 0.47 -8.16
CA VAL A 104 -20.39 0.27 -9.00
C VAL A 104 -20.59 -1.21 -9.31
N LEU A 105 -19.51 -1.92 -9.69
CA LEU A 105 -19.57 -3.38 -9.90
C LEU A 105 -19.99 -4.12 -8.63
N THR A 106 -19.41 -3.75 -7.47
CA THR A 106 -19.73 -4.36 -6.18
C THR A 106 -21.21 -4.16 -5.83
N SER A 107 -21.74 -2.96 -6.07
CA SER A 107 -23.15 -2.62 -5.82
C SER A 107 -24.11 -3.37 -6.76
N ALA A 108 -23.76 -3.47 -8.04
CA ALA A 108 -24.53 -4.25 -9.01
C ALA A 108 -24.55 -5.74 -8.64
N ARG A 109 -23.39 -6.29 -8.26
CA ARG A 109 -23.27 -7.67 -7.77
C ARG A 109 -24.11 -7.90 -6.53
N LEU A 110 -24.08 -6.98 -5.56
CA LEU A 110 -24.93 -7.08 -4.36
C LEU A 110 -26.41 -7.13 -4.73
N ALA A 111 -26.87 -6.28 -5.65
CA ALA A 111 -28.25 -6.31 -6.13
C ALA A 111 -28.62 -7.65 -6.79
N VAL A 112 -27.72 -8.22 -7.61
CA VAL A 112 -27.91 -9.56 -8.18
C VAL A 112 -27.98 -10.63 -7.09
N CYS A 113 -27.06 -10.61 -6.12
CA CYS A 113 -27.07 -11.57 -5.01
C CYS A 113 -28.38 -11.49 -4.21
N MET A 114 -28.90 -10.29 -3.96
CA MET A 114 -30.18 -10.11 -3.25
C MET A 114 -31.36 -10.65 -4.07
N THR A 115 -31.42 -10.35 -5.37
CA THR A 115 -32.52 -10.81 -6.24
C THR A 115 -32.50 -12.33 -6.45
N MET A 116 -31.32 -12.94 -6.52
CA MET A 116 -31.14 -14.40 -6.65
C MET A 116 -31.22 -15.14 -5.31
N SER A 117 -31.47 -14.46 -4.19
CA SER A 117 -31.47 -15.03 -2.84
C SER A 117 -30.14 -15.70 -2.45
N TYR A 118 -29.02 -15.20 -2.98
CA TYR A 118 -27.66 -15.63 -2.63
C TYR A 118 -27.15 -14.91 -1.38
N THR A 119 -27.86 -15.11 -0.27
CA THR A 119 -27.60 -14.44 1.01
C THR A 119 -26.24 -14.80 1.61
N PHE A 120 -25.80 -16.05 1.46
CA PHE A 120 -24.47 -16.49 1.89
C PHE A 120 -23.34 -15.74 1.15
N ILE A 121 -23.44 -15.64 -0.17
CA ILE A 121 -22.44 -14.96 -1.01
C ILE A 121 -22.35 -13.48 -0.64
N ALA A 122 -23.51 -12.83 -0.46
CA ALA A 122 -23.56 -11.43 -0.09
C ALA A 122 -22.98 -11.17 1.31
N ALA A 123 -23.31 -12.02 2.29
CA ALA A 123 -22.74 -11.92 3.63
C ALA A 123 -21.22 -12.15 3.63
N LEU A 124 -20.74 -13.06 2.79
CA LEU A 124 -19.31 -13.31 2.61
C LEU A 124 -18.59 -12.10 2.00
N ASP A 125 -19.18 -11.48 0.97
CA ASP A 125 -18.63 -10.26 0.36
C ASP A 125 -18.55 -9.10 1.37
N ALA A 126 -19.63 -8.89 2.15
CA ALA A 126 -19.65 -7.91 3.23
C ALA A 126 -18.55 -8.18 4.27
N SER A 127 -18.37 -9.45 4.68
CA SER A 127 -17.34 -9.81 5.65
C SER A 127 -15.93 -9.49 5.15
N LEU A 128 -15.62 -9.73 3.87
CA LEU A 128 -14.30 -9.43 3.32
C LEU A 128 -14.05 -7.95 3.13
N HIS A 129 -15.08 -7.18 2.76
CA HIS A 129 -15.01 -5.73 2.75
C HIS A 129 -14.63 -5.19 4.14
N VAL A 130 -15.33 -5.67 5.17
CA VAL A 130 -15.07 -5.29 6.56
C VAL A 130 -13.69 -5.75 7.05
N VAL A 131 -13.26 -6.98 6.75
CA VAL A 131 -11.92 -7.47 7.07
C VAL A 131 -10.85 -6.59 6.44
N THR A 132 -11.02 -6.20 5.18
CA THR A 132 -10.09 -5.32 4.47
C THR A 132 -10.04 -3.94 5.13
N HIS A 133 -11.19 -3.38 5.49
CA HIS A 133 -11.27 -2.11 6.22
C HIS A 133 -10.57 -2.19 7.58
N TRP A 134 -10.89 -3.22 8.36
CA TRP A 134 -10.28 -3.49 9.67
C TRP A 134 -8.76 -3.66 9.56
N LEU A 135 -8.25 -4.44 8.60
CA LEU A 135 -6.81 -4.60 8.38
C LEU A 135 -6.12 -3.27 8.08
N ARG A 136 -6.75 -2.39 7.28
CA ARG A 136 -6.21 -1.05 6.98
C ARG A 136 -6.13 -0.16 8.21
N VAL A 137 -7.19 -0.14 9.01
CA VAL A 137 -7.25 0.63 10.28
C VAL A 137 -6.22 0.09 11.26
N ARG A 138 -6.20 -1.22 11.49
CA ARG A 138 -5.28 -1.88 12.42
C ARG A 138 -3.82 -1.69 12.03
N ASN A 139 -3.50 -1.80 10.74
CA ASN A 139 -2.14 -1.56 10.24
C ASN A 139 -1.74 -0.07 10.40
N ALA A 140 -2.67 0.86 10.19
CA ALA A 140 -2.41 2.28 10.47
C ALA A 140 -2.12 2.52 11.95
N GLU A 141 -2.89 1.94 12.88
CA GLU A 141 -2.63 2.06 14.33
C GLU A 141 -1.26 1.51 14.71
N ARG A 142 -0.90 0.33 14.22
CA ARG A 142 0.42 -0.27 14.47
C ARG A 142 1.53 0.66 14.00
N TRP A 143 1.39 1.26 12.82
CA TRP A 143 2.37 2.20 12.26
C TRP A 143 2.57 3.39 13.18
N GLN A 144 1.48 3.94 13.68
CA GLN A 144 1.54 5.07 14.60
C GLN A 144 2.24 4.69 15.91
N GLN A 145 1.90 3.53 16.47
CA GLN A 145 2.54 3.02 17.69
C GLN A 145 4.04 2.77 17.49
N ALA A 146 4.43 2.17 16.36
CA ALA A 146 5.84 1.91 16.05
C ALA A 146 6.64 3.21 15.88
N LEU A 147 6.09 4.21 15.17
CA LEU A 147 6.71 5.53 15.07
C LEU A 147 6.85 6.22 16.43
N GLN A 148 5.79 6.20 17.25
CA GLN A 148 5.84 6.78 18.60
C GLN A 148 6.86 6.08 19.50
N GLN A 149 6.96 4.75 19.43
CA GLN A 149 7.94 3.98 20.20
C GLN A 149 9.39 4.29 19.79
N ARG A 150 9.64 4.52 18.49
CA ARG A 150 10.99 4.75 17.96
C ARG A 150 11.44 6.21 18.05
N LEU A 151 10.54 7.15 17.80
CA LEU A 151 10.87 8.58 17.68
C LEU A 151 10.42 9.41 18.90
N GLY A 152 9.63 8.84 19.81
CA GLY A 152 9.16 9.53 21.00
C GLY A 152 8.43 10.84 20.67
N SER A 153 8.90 11.95 21.25
CA SER A 153 8.34 13.29 21.03
C SER A 153 8.50 13.78 19.58
N GLN A 154 9.49 13.27 18.83
CA GLN A 154 9.71 13.64 17.43
C GLN A 154 8.75 12.93 16.46
N ALA A 155 7.93 11.97 16.91
CA ALA A 155 7.02 11.23 16.03
C ALA A 155 5.90 12.09 15.43
N GLN A 156 5.46 13.15 16.12
CA GLN A 156 4.22 13.85 15.79
C GLN A 156 4.24 14.56 14.41
N PRO A 157 5.31 15.27 14.02
CA PRO A 157 5.41 15.82 12.66
C PRO A 157 5.36 14.73 11.59
N TRP A 158 6.07 13.61 11.81
CA TRP A 158 6.11 12.48 10.88
C TRP A 158 4.75 11.81 10.70
N LEU A 159 3.99 11.67 11.78
CA LEU A 159 2.63 11.15 11.73
C LEU A 159 1.73 12.03 10.85
N GLN A 160 1.84 13.35 11.00
CA GLN A 160 1.07 14.29 10.18
C GLN A 160 1.48 14.25 8.71
N HIS A 161 2.78 14.15 8.43
CA HIS A 161 3.32 14.01 7.08
C HIS A 161 2.87 12.70 6.42
N TRP A 162 2.88 11.59 7.14
CA TRP A 162 2.42 10.31 6.61
C TRP A 162 0.90 10.25 6.46
N ASP A 163 0.13 10.99 7.27
CA ASP A 163 -1.31 11.11 7.08
C ASP A 163 -1.66 11.83 5.77
N THR A 164 -0.87 12.82 5.35
CA THR A 164 -1.09 13.51 4.05
C THR A 164 -0.63 12.67 2.86
N LEU A 165 0.45 11.88 3.02
CA LEU A 165 0.98 11.02 1.98
C LEU A 165 0.27 9.67 1.85
N ALA A 166 -0.49 9.24 2.86
CA ALA A 166 -1.26 7.99 2.83
C ALA A 166 -2.29 7.94 1.68
N GLU A 167 -2.61 9.10 1.09
CA GLU A 167 -3.48 9.25 -0.07
C GLU A 167 -2.74 9.09 -1.41
N GLN A 168 -1.40 9.10 -1.42
CA GLN A 168 -0.62 8.99 -2.66
C GLN A 168 -0.49 7.53 -3.09
N SER A 169 -1.06 7.21 -4.27
CA SER A 169 -0.97 5.88 -4.84
C SER A 169 0.42 5.60 -5.42
N THR A 170 0.93 4.41 -5.15
CA THR A 170 2.17 3.88 -5.76
C THR A 170 1.98 3.61 -7.26
N HIS A 171 3.04 3.46 -8.04
CA HIS A 171 2.97 3.16 -9.47
C HIS A 171 2.07 1.96 -9.75
N TRP A 172 2.30 0.84 -9.06
CA TRP A 172 1.48 -0.36 -9.24
C TRP A 172 0.02 -0.15 -8.83
N GLN A 173 -0.25 0.66 -7.81
CA GLN A 173 -1.62 1.07 -7.46
C GLN A 173 -2.30 1.87 -8.56
N ARG A 174 -1.61 2.86 -9.14
CA ARG A 174 -2.13 3.62 -10.29
C ARG A 174 -2.40 2.75 -11.51
N VAL A 175 -1.52 1.78 -11.78
CA VAL A 175 -1.74 0.80 -12.85
C VAL A 175 -2.99 -0.04 -12.56
N GLY A 176 -3.17 -0.49 -11.33
CA GLY A 176 -4.37 -1.22 -10.90
C GLY A 176 -5.65 -0.39 -11.00
N GLU A 177 -5.62 0.86 -10.54
CA GLU A 177 -6.75 1.80 -10.64
C GLU A 177 -7.13 2.09 -12.09
N ARG A 178 -6.15 2.32 -12.95
CA ARG A 178 -6.38 2.55 -14.39
C ARG A 178 -6.98 1.31 -15.05
N SER A 179 -6.43 0.12 -14.76
CA SER A 179 -6.94 -1.14 -15.29
C SER A 179 -8.38 -1.37 -14.86
N GLY A 180 -8.69 -1.11 -13.58
CA GLY A 180 -10.04 -1.27 -13.03
C GLY A 180 -11.04 -0.29 -13.63
N ALA A 181 -10.63 0.97 -13.82
CA ALA A 181 -11.47 2.00 -14.43
C ALA A 181 -11.83 1.67 -15.90
N ILE A 182 -10.92 1.01 -16.63
CA ILE A 182 -11.17 0.57 -18.01
C ILE A 182 -12.06 -0.68 -18.03
N ALA A 183 -11.76 -1.66 -17.17
CA ALA A 183 -12.45 -2.94 -17.18
C ALA A 183 -13.88 -2.87 -16.60
N ALA A 184 -14.12 -2.03 -15.58
CA ALA A 184 -15.39 -1.96 -14.89
C ALA A 184 -16.62 -1.72 -15.81
N PRO A 185 -16.63 -0.70 -16.70
CA PRO A 185 -17.74 -0.52 -17.63
C PRO A 185 -17.88 -1.69 -18.62
N LEU A 186 -16.76 -2.24 -19.11
CA LEU A 186 -16.78 -3.39 -20.03
C LEU A 186 -17.42 -4.62 -19.40
N MET A 187 -17.08 -4.91 -18.14
CA MET A 187 -17.63 -6.04 -17.40
C MET A 187 -19.14 -5.87 -17.11
N LEU A 188 -19.55 -4.65 -16.78
CA LEU A 188 -20.96 -4.32 -16.57
C LEU A 188 -21.78 -4.50 -17.87
N VAL A 189 -21.27 -3.99 -18.99
CA VAL A 189 -21.90 -4.15 -20.31
C VAL A 189 -21.92 -5.63 -20.72
N THR A 190 -20.83 -6.36 -20.52
CA THR A 190 -20.72 -7.79 -20.85
C THR A 190 -21.72 -8.61 -20.04
N CYS A 191 -21.89 -8.34 -18.74
CA CYS A 191 -22.92 -8.95 -17.90
C CYS A 191 -24.33 -8.74 -18.50
N VAL A 192 -24.68 -7.50 -18.85
CA VAL A 192 -26.00 -7.20 -19.43
C VAL A 192 -26.20 -7.90 -20.76
N LEU A 193 -25.23 -7.81 -21.68
CA LEU A 193 -25.33 -8.41 -23.02
C LEU A 193 -25.30 -9.94 -23.01
N ALA A 194 -24.61 -10.55 -22.06
CA ALA A 194 -24.54 -12.01 -21.93
C ALA A 194 -25.79 -12.61 -21.25
N THR A 195 -26.60 -11.80 -20.56
CA THR A 195 -27.76 -12.28 -19.81
C THR A 195 -28.79 -13.06 -20.64
N PRO A 196 -29.14 -12.66 -21.89
CA PRO A 196 -30.07 -13.43 -22.72
C PRO A 196 -29.55 -14.83 -23.10
N ALA A 197 -28.23 -14.97 -23.27
CA ALA A 197 -27.61 -16.21 -23.72
C ALA A 197 -27.22 -17.14 -22.57
N LEU A 198 -26.61 -16.60 -21.51
CA LEU A 198 -26.05 -17.37 -20.40
C LEU A 198 -26.97 -17.43 -19.18
N GLY A 199 -28.02 -16.61 -19.15
CA GLY A 199 -28.85 -16.39 -17.97
C GLY A 199 -28.13 -15.53 -16.92
N ILE A 200 -28.92 -14.99 -15.98
CA ILE A 200 -28.46 -14.01 -14.98
C ILE A 200 -27.40 -14.56 -14.01
N ASN A 201 -27.45 -15.86 -13.68
CA ASN A 201 -26.49 -16.48 -12.75
C ASN A 201 -25.08 -16.55 -13.35
N ARG A 202 -24.94 -16.89 -14.63
CA ARG A 202 -23.64 -16.95 -15.31
C ARG A 202 -23.18 -15.57 -15.74
N SER A 203 -24.07 -14.73 -16.25
CA SER A 203 -23.69 -13.38 -16.67
C SER A 203 -23.22 -12.50 -15.50
N SER A 204 -23.72 -12.73 -14.29
CA SER A 204 -23.26 -11.99 -13.11
C SER A 204 -21.85 -12.35 -12.65
N ALA A 205 -21.25 -13.44 -13.12
CA ALA A 205 -19.83 -13.73 -12.89
C ALA A 205 -18.93 -12.61 -13.43
N PHE A 206 -19.31 -11.95 -14.54
CA PHE A 206 -18.57 -10.78 -15.04
C PHE A 206 -18.53 -9.61 -14.03
N LEU A 207 -19.46 -9.54 -13.07
CA LEU A 207 -19.46 -8.48 -12.05
C LEU A 207 -18.46 -8.73 -10.91
N THR A 208 -17.86 -9.91 -10.83
CA THR A 208 -16.92 -10.28 -9.75
C THR A 208 -15.47 -10.02 -10.14
N THR A 209 -15.17 -9.84 -11.43
CA THR A 209 -13.79 -9.70 -11.89
C THR A 209 -13.26 -8.32 -11.50
N PHE A 210 -12.16 -8.30 -10.74
CA PHE A 210 -11.56 -7.09 -10.19
C PHE A 210 -10.19 -6.87 -10.84
N PHE A 211 -10.19 -6.49 -12.13
CA PHE A 211 -9.00 -6.15 -12.91
C PHE A 211 -8.22 -4.97 -12.30
N GLY A 212 -7.43 -5.21 -11.26
CA GLY A 212 -6.60 -4.20 -10.58
C GLY A 212 -7.18 -3.58 -9.30
N ALA A 213 -8.47 -3.77 -9.04
CA ALA A 213 -9.11 -3.26 -7.81
C ALA A 213 -8.62 -3.98 -6.53
N HIS A 214 -8.05 -5.19 -6.65
CA HIS A 214 -7.34 -5.85 -5.55
C HIS A 214 -6.15 -5.05 -5.05
N VAL A 215 -5.36 -4.48 -5.96
CA VAL A 215 -4.17 -3.69 -5.60
C VAL A 215 -4.55 -2.34 -4.97
N ARG A 216 -5.73 -1.79 -5.30
CA ARG A 216 -6.29 -0.62 -4.59
C ARG A 216 -6.60 -0.94 -3.13
N LYS A 217 -7.05 -2.17 -2.84
CA LYS A 217 -7.36 -2.63 -1.47
C LYS A 217 -6.11 -3.03 -0.69
N LEU A 218 -5.25 -3.86 -1.29
CA LEU A 218 -4.06 -4.44 -0.64
C LEU A 218 -2.80 -3.59 -0.75
N GLY A 219 -2.75 -2.66 -1.70
CA GLY A 219 -1.59 -1.82 -1.95
C GLY A 219 -1.17 -1.01 -0.72
N PRO A 220 -2.05 -0.17 -0.14
CA PRO A 220 -1.74 0.60 1.06
C PRO A 220 -1.35 -0.27 2.26
N TYR A 221 -1.96 -1.46 2.37
CA TYR A 221 -1.62 -2.45 3.38
C TYR A 221 -0.18 -2.96 3.22
N THR A 222 0.20 -3.37 2.01
CA THR A 222 1.55 -3.86 1.66
C THR A 222 2.61 -2.77 1.86
N THR A 223 2.27 -1.53 1.50
CA THR A 223 3.14 -0.36 1.69
C THR A 223 3.43 -0.15 3.17
N ARG A 224 2.40 -0.06 4.02
CA ARG A 224 2.58 0.14 5.46
C ARG A 224 3.34 -0.99 6.13
N GLU A 225 3.06 -2.23 5.76
CA GLU A 225 3.80 -3.39 6.26
C GLU A 225 5.30 -3.33 5.89
N THR A 226 5.62 -2.86 4.67
CA THR A 226 7.03 -2.68 4.26
C THR A 226 7.69 -1.50 4.98
N LEU A 227 6.96 -0.41 5.22
CA LEU A 227 7.44 0.73 6.01
C LEU A 227 7.75 0.34 7.45
N HIS A 228 6.91 -0.51 8.04
CA HIS A 228 7.18 -1.12 9.34
C HIS A 228 8.51 -1.88 9.35
N GLN A 229 8.71 -2.74 8.36
CA GLN A 229 9.93 -3.52 8.22
C GLN A 229 11.18 -2.67 7.96
N ALA A 230 11.02 -1.51 7.31
CA ALA A 230 12.08 -0.52 7.15
C ALA A 230 12.40 0.15 8.49
N LEU A 231 11.38 0.60 9.22
CA LEU A 231 11.53 1.25 10.52
C LEU A 231 12.18 0.33 11.56
N ASP A 232 11.85 -0.96 11.53
CA ASP A 232 12.48 -1.96 12.40
C ASP A 232 13.98 -2.15 12.14
N ARG A 233 14.44 -1.81 10.94
CA ARG A 233 15.86 -1.78 10.55
C ARG A 233 16.48 -0.39 10.68
N GLY A 234 15.81 0.54 11.35
CA GLY A 234 16.30 1.90 11.54
C GLY A 234 16.19 2.78 10.30
N LEU A 235 15.41 2.41 9.28
CA LEU A 235 15.13 3.24 8.11
C LEU A 235 13.79 3.94 8.26
N LEU A 236 13.80 5.25 8.28
CA LEU A 236 12.60 6.07 8.18
C LEU A 236 12.48 6.60 6.75
N LEU A 237 11.57 6.01 5.98
CA LEU A 237 11.25 6.52 4.64
C LEU A 237 10.33 7.73 4.78
N THR A 238 10.44 8.69 3.88
CA THR A 238 9.58 9.88 3.88
C THR A 238 8.29 9.66 3.11
N HIS A 239 8.36 8.92 2.00
CA HIS A 239 7.21 8.63 1.15
C HIS A 239 7.29 7.23 0.53
N PRO A 240 6.17 6.63 0.09
CA PRO A 240 6.17 5.25 -0.36
C PRO A 240 6.86 5.03 -1.72
N GLN A 241 6.98 6.07 -2.55
CA GLN A 241 7.62 5.99 -3.87
C GLN A 241 9.14 5.77 -3.77
N VAL A 242 9.75 5.96 -2.60
CA VAL A 242 11.17 5.61 -2.37
C VAL A 242 11.41 4.13 -2.65
N LEU A 243 10.50 3.27 -2.21
CA LEU A 243 10.57 1.83 -2.45
C LEU A 243 10.48 1.49 -3.94
N GLU A 244 9.80 2.30 -4.75
CA GLU A 244 9.71 2.07 -6.20
C GLU A 244 10.95 2.59 -6.92
N ARG A 245 11.46 3.76 -6.51
CA ARG A 245 12.67 4.36 -7.10
C ARG A 245 13.92 3.55 -6.76
N ALA A 246 14.05 3.07 -5.52
CA ALA A 246 15.19 2.30 -5.07
C ALA A 246 15.45 1.04 -5.91
N VAL A 247 14.42 0.39 -6.46
CA VAL A 247 14.59 -0.78 -7.34
C VAL A 247 15.41 -0.45 -8.59
N ASN A 248 15.32 0.77 -9.09
CA ASN A 248 15.96 1.18 -10.34
C ASN A 248 17.36 1.79 -10.13
N MET A 249 17.81 2.00 -8.90
CA MET A 249 19.10 2.64 -8.60
C MET A 249 20.25 1.67 -8.83
N ASP A 250 21.10 1.90 -9.82
CA ASP A 250 22.23 1.02 -10.13
C ASP A 250 23.54 1.44 -9.45
N THR A 251 23.61 2.69 -8.98
CA THR A 251 24.81 3.32 -8.47
C THR A 251 24.53 3.90 -7.08
N VAL A 252 25.33 3.52 -6.09
CA VAL A 252 25.27 4.06 -4.73
C VAL A 252 26.54 4.86 -4.46
N VAL A 253 26.38 6.09 -4.02
CA VAL A 253 27.49 7.02 -3.77
C VAL A 253 27.49 7.37 -2.29
N PHE A 254 28.57 7.05 -1.58
CA PHE A 254 28.74 7.42 -0.18
C PHE A 254 29.59 8.68 -0.06
N ASP A 255 29.19 9.59 0.83
CA ASP A 255 30.05 10.67 1.28
C ASP A 255 31.12 10.12 2.23
N GLY A 256 32.39 10.38 1.91
CA GLY A 256 33.54 9.91 2.70
C GLY A 256 33.55 10.44 4.13
N ARG A 257 32.87 11.56 4.41
CA ARG A 257 32.76 12.10 5.77
C ARG A 257 31.98 11.20 6.71
N LEU A 258 31.15 10.29 6.17
CA LEU A 258 30.49 9.24 6.94
C LEU A 258 31.45 8.17 7.45
N LEU A 259 32.66 8.09 6.90
CA LEU A 259 33.58 6.96 7.05
C LEU A 259 34.74 7.25 8.01
N HIS A 260 34.82 8.46 8.60
CA HIS A 260 35.94 8.86 9.46
C HIS A 260 36.00 8.13 10.81
N ASP A 261 34.90 7.52 11.28
CA ASP A 261 34.94 6.71 12.49
C ASP A 261 35.49 5.31 12.21
N THR A 262 36.61 4.95 12.84
CA THR A 262 37.34 3.67 12.63
C THR A 262 36.47 2.41 12.80
N CYS A 263 35.38 2.47 13.57
CA CYS A 263 34.41 1.39 13.74
C CYS A 263 33.48 1.19 12.52
N VAL A 264 33.32 2.23 11.69
CA VAL A 264 32.50 2.22 10.47
C VAL A 264 33.17 1.40 9.37
N GLY A 265 34.50 1.31 9.32
CA GLY A 265 35.22 0.58 8.27
C GLY A 265 34.78 -0.87 8.06
N GLY A 266 34.56 -1.63 9.15
CA GLY A 266 34.08 -3.02 9.07
C GLY A 266 32.61 -3.13 8.62
N GLN A 267 31.74 -2.25 9.12
CA GLN A 267 30.33 -2.21 8.72
C GLN A 267 30.15 -1.71 7.29
N PHE A 268 30.98 -0.76 6.87
CA PHE A 268 31.03 -0.19 5.54
C PHE A 268 31.48 -1.23 4.52
N ALA A 269 32.61 -1.91 4.73
CA ALA A 269 33.07 -2.97 3.83
C ALA A 269 32.00 -4.07 3.64
N ALA A 270 31.34 -4.49 4.73
CA ALA A 270 30.24 -5.44 4.63
C ALA A 270 29.04 -4.87 3.86
N SER A 271 28.77 -3.57 3.96
CA SER A 271 27.67 -2.90 3.24
C SER A 271 27.99 -2.78 1.76
N VAL A 272 29.23 -2.43 1.41
CA VAL A 272 29.76 -2.41 0.04
C VAL A 272 29.61 -3.80 -0.59
N GLN A 273 30.06 -4.85 0.11
CA GLN A 273 29.94 -6.22 -0.38
C GLN A 273 28.47 -6.61 -0.61
N ALA A 274 27.56 -6.28 0.32
CA ALA A 274 26.14 -6.57 0.17
C ALA A 274 25.50 -5.81 -1.02
N LEU A 275 25.90 -4.55 -1.25
CA LEU A 275 25.44 -3.75 -2.40
C LEU A 275 25.96 -4.30 -3.73
N GLN A 276 27.23 -4.71 -3.78
CA GLN A 276 27.82 -5.34 -4.96
C GLN A 276 27.17 -6.70 -5.27
N GLN A 277 26.84 -7.50 -4.25
CA GLN A 277 26.07 -8.74 -4.40
C GLN A 277 24.65 -8.50 -4.94
N GLN A 278 24.09 -7.31 -4.72
CA GLN A 278 22.83 -6.85 -5.31
C GLN A 278 23.00 -6.20 -6.69
N ALA A 279 24.16 -6.40 -7.35
CA ALA A 279 24.53 -5.86 -8.66
C ALA A 279 24.49 -4.33 -8.73
N ARG A 280 24.88 -3.64 -7.64
CA ARG A 280 25.01 -2.19 -7.58
C ARG A 280 26.48 -1.79 -7.58
N ARG A 281 26.81 -0.70 -8.27
CA ARG A 281 28.13 -0.08 -8.21
C ARG A 281 28.21 0.85 -7.01
N VAL A 282 29.30 0.80 -6.28
CA VAL A 282 29.52 1.60 -5.08
C VAL A 282 30.67 2.55 -5.29
N TYR A 283 30.34 3.84 -5.24
CA TYR A 283 31.28 4.95 -5.34
C TYR A 283 31.40 5.68 -4.01
N VAL A 284 32.54 6.33 -3.81
CA VAL A 284 32.78 7.17 -2.63
C VAL A 284 33.30 8.53 -3.08
N PHE A 285 32.72 9.60 -2.54
CA PHE A 285 33.33 10.92 -2.61
C PHE A 285 34.31 11.10 -1.46
N THR A 286 35.53 11.50 -1.75
CA THR A 286 36.57 11.73 -0.75
C THR A 286 37.15 13.13 -0.90
N GLU A 287 37.55 13.74 0.21
CA GLU A 287 38.24 15.03 0.23
C GLU A 287 39.78 14.86 0.12
N ALA A 288 40.29 13.64 0.32
CA ALA A 288 41.72 13.28 0.22
C ALA A 288 41.93 11.88 -0.39
N ASP A 289 43.16 11.59 -0.82
CA ASP A 289 43.58 10.30 -1.41
C ASP A 289 43.70 9.21 -0.32
N ASP A 290 42.55 8.86 0.29
CA ASP A 290 42.50 8.06 1.50
C ASP A 290 42.64 6.55 1.22
N ALA A 291 43.53 5.91 1.99
CA ALA A 291 43.71 4.46 2.11
C ALA A 291 42.40 3.68 2.40
N LEU A 292 41.35 4.38 2.81
CA LEU A 292 40.01 3.89 3.11
C LEU A 292 39.32 3.27 1.88
N CYS A 293 39.59 3.81 0.68
CA CYS A 293 39.10 3.26 -0.59
C CYS A 293 39.68 1.87 -0.88
N ALA A 294 40.96 1.65 -0.59
CA ALA A 294 41.63 0.37 -0.81
C ALA A 294 41.20 -0.71 0.20
N LEU A 295 40.83 -0.31 1.42
CA LEU A 295 40.42 -1.21 2.51
C LEU A 295 38.97 -1.69 2.41
N ALA A 296 38.09 -0.95 1.73
CA ALA A 296 36.65 -1.22 1.71
C ALA A 296 36.14 -1.98 0.48
N GLY A 297 36.97 -2.22 -0.55
CA GLY A 297 36.59 -2.95 -1.76
C GLY A 297 35.56 -2.22 -2.64
N VAL A 298 35.54 -0.89 -2.59
CA VAL A 298 34.66 -0.04 -3.41
C VAL A 298 35.08 -0.06 -4.88
N ASP A 299 34.13 0.21 -5.80
CA ASP A 299 34.41 0.14 -7.24
C ASP A 299 35.34 1.29 -7.68
N GLU A 300 35.00 2.53 -7.31
CA GLU A 300 35.77 3.73 -7.67
C GLU A 300 35.61 4.81 -6.59
N CYS A 301 36.68 5.59 -6.36
CA CYS A 301 36.67 6.76 -5.50
C CYS A 301 36.90 8.03 -6.31
N PHE A 302 36.16 9.08 -5.98
CA PHE A 302 36.19 10.35 -6.67
C PHE A 302 36.58 11.45 -5.70
N ASN A 303 37.57 12.26 -6.08
CA ASN A 303 37.91 13.44 -5.31
C ASN A 303 36.84 14.52 -5.56
N ALA A 304 36.11 14.90 -4.51
CA ALA A 304 35.07 15.91 -4.57
C ALA A 304 34.99 16.62 -3.21
N VAL A 305 35.66 17.77 -3.11
CA VAL A 305 35.82 18.54 -1.87
C VAL A 305 34.64 19.49 -1.69
N THR A 306 34.09 20.02 -2.78
CA THR A 306 33.00 21.00 -2.72
C THR A 306 31.62 20.38 -2.97
N ALA A 307 30.56 21.07 -2.54
CA ALA A 307 29.19 20.67 -2.85
C ALA A 307 28.91 20.69 -4.36
N ASP A 308 29.43 21.69 -5.07
CA ASP A 308 29.25 21.86 -6.52
C ASP A 308 29.94 20.74 -7.32
N GLU A 309 31.13 20.31 -6.89
CA GLU A 309 31.83 19.17 -7.49
C GLU A 309 31.03 17.86 -7.35
N ARG A 310 30.46 17.61 -6.16
CA ARG A 310 29.62 16.42 -5.93
C ARG A 310 28.36 16.45 -6.80
N VAL A 311 27.72 17.61 -6.92
CA VAL A 311 26.58 17.81 -7.83
C VAL A 311 26.97 17.58 -9.30
N ALA A 312 28.12 18.10 -9.73
CA ALA A 312 28.62 17.91 -11.09
C ALA A 312 28.85 16.43 -11.43
N TRP A 313 29.45 15.67 -10.50
CA TRP A 313 29.63 14.22 -10.65
C TRP A 313 28.30 13.47 -10.76
N ILE A 314 27.33 13.78 -9.89
CA ILE A 314 26.00 13.16 -9.93
C ILE A 314 25.33 13.45 -11.28
N HIS A 315 25.35 14.69 -11.76
CA HIS A 315 24.81 15.04 -13.07
C HIS A 315 25.53 14.33 -14.22
N GLN A 316 26.85 14.19 -14.16
CA GLN A 316 27.61 13.46 -15.18
C GLN A 316 27.19 11.99 -15.25
N TRP A 317 26.99 11.34 -14.10
CA TRP A 317 26.52 9.96 -14.05
C TRP A 317 25.07 9.80 -14.52
N GLN A 318 24.20 10.74 -14.14
CA GLN A 318 22.83 10.79 -14.63
C GLN A 318 22.77 10.99 -16.15
N ALA A 319 23.62 11.87 -16.71
CA ALA A 319 23.74 12.08 -18.15
C ALA A 319 24.28 10.83 -18.88
N ALA A 320 25.10 10.03 -18.20
CA ALA A 320 25.53 8.72 -18.67
C ALA A 320 24.47 7.61 -18.50
N GLY A 321 23.26 7.94 -18.03
CA GLY A 321 22.13 7.02 -17.87
C GLY A 321 22.11 6.25 -16.55
N LYS A 322 23.06 6.49 -15.63
CA LYS A 322 23.08 5.86 -14.30
C LYS A 322 21.95 6.42 -13.43
N GLN A 323 21.43 5.58 -12.53
CA GLN A 323 20.44 5.96 -11.54
C GLN A 323 21.10 6.02 -10.16
N VAL A 324 21.32 7.23 -9.68
CA VAL A 324 22.23 7.51 -8.56
C VAL A 324 21.48 7.64 -7.24
N CYS A 325 21.84 6.78 -6.28
CA CYS A 325 21.49 6.90 -4.88
C CYS A 325 22.65 7.56 -4.12
N TYR A 326 22.43 8.73 -3.53
CA TYR A 326 23.42 9.42 -2.70
C TYR A 326 23.19 9.13 -1.21
N VAL A 327 24.25 8.80 -0.48
CA VAL A 327 24.25 8.54 0.96
C VAL A 327 25.14 9.56 1.66
N GLY A 328 24.53 10.47 2.42
CA GLY A 328 25.21 11.62 3.04
C GLY A 328 24.99 11.73 4.54
N SER A 329 25.70 12.66 5.16
CA SER A 329 25.65 12.99 6.60
C SER A 329 24.62 14.08 6.96
N GLY A 330 24.08 14.79 5.97
CA GLY A 330 22.92 15.66 6.14
C GLY A 330 23.11 17.09 5.64
N ALA A 331 23.07 18.10 6.52
CA ALA A 331 22.92 19.51 6.13
C ALA A 331 24.00 20.03 5.16
N GLY A 332 25.23 19.50 5.24
CA GLY A 332 26.31 19.81 4.29
C GLY A 332 26.21 19.10 2.92
N ASP A 333 25.14 18.32 2.72
CA ASP A 333 24.88 17.49 1.54
C ASP A 333 23.59 17.86 0.81
N SER A 334 22.86 18.88 1.28
CA SER A 334 21.52 19.20 0.78
C SER A 334 21.47 19.30 -0.75
N ALA A 335 22.46 19.94 -1.37
CA ALA A 335 22.54 20.08 -2.83
C ALA A 335 22.71 18.73 -3.55
N ALA A 336 23.59 17.85 -3.05
CA ALA A 336 23.78 16.52 -3.62
C ALA A 336 22.55 15.62 -3.40
N CYS A 337 21.92 15.70 -2.23
CA CYS A 337 20.69 14.98 -1.90
C CYS A 337 19.50 15.38 -2.80
N GLN A 338 19.41 16.66 -3.17
CA GLN A 338 18.35 17.18 -4.04
C GLN A 338 18.52 16.76 -5.51
N VAL A 339 19.77 16.69 -5.98
CA VAL A 339 20.08 16.35 -7.37
C VAL A 339 20.07 14.84 -7.63
N ALA A 340 20.40 14.03 -6.63
CA ALA A 340 20.37 12.57 -6.75
C ALA A 340 18.97 12.02 -7.07
N ASN A 341 18.90 10.87 -7.73
CA ASN A 341 17.62 10.21 -8.04
C ASN A 341 16.95 9.65 -6.77
N LEU A 342 17.78 9.27 -5.80
CA LEU A 342 17.39 8.88 -4.46
C LEU A 342 18.42 9.40 -3.44
N SER A 343 17.97 9.93 -2.31
CA SER A 343 18.87 10.37 -1.23
C SER A 343 18.60 9.67 0.10
N VAL A 344 19.67 9.19 0.73
CA VAL A 344 19.66 8.62 2.08
C VAL A 344 20.54 9.47 2.97
N VAL A 345 19.96 10.00 4.05
CA VAL A 345 20.71 10.78 5.03
C VAL A 345 20.91 9.93 6.28
N VAL A 346 22.18 9.72 6.61
CA VAL A 346 22.62 9.10 7.86
C VAL A 346 22.68 10.20 8.91
N GLN A 347 21.59 10.34 9.67
CA GLN A 347 21.45 11.34 10.72
C GLN A 347 21.01 10.69 12.02
N ALA A 348 21.77 10.95 13.08
CA ALA A 348 21.37 10.56 14.43
C ALA A 348 20.15 11.37 14.93
N VAL A 349 19.94 12.59 14.43
CA VAL A 349 18.90 13.52 14.92
C VAL A 349 18.01 13.96 13.78
N LEU A 350 16.72 13.62 13.87
CA LEU A 350 15.70 14.12 12.93
C LEU A 350 15.40 15.60 13.21
N PRO A 351 15.00 16.37 12.19
CA PRO A 351 14.65 17.77 12.38
C PRO A 351 13.43 17.92 13.31
N ALA A 352 13.51 18.84 14.27
CA ALA A 352 12.42 19.13 15.22
C ALA A 352 11.14 19.63 14.51
N THR A 353 11.29 20.23 13.34
CA THR A 353 10.22 20.65 12.43
C THR A 353 10.49 20.10 11.04
N LEU A 354 9.54 19.38 10.45
CA LEU A 354 9.68 18.91 9.07
C LEU A 354 9.65 20.11 8.12
N PRO A 355 10.71 20.36 7.34
CA PRO A 355 10.62 21.31 6.25
C PRO A 355 9.61 20.77 5.23
N THR A 356 8.71 21.65 4.76
CA THR A 356 7.65 21.28 3.80
C THR A 356 8.19 21.00 2.40
N GLU A 357 9.41 21.44 2.12
CA GLU A 357 10.15 21.25 0.86
C GLU A 357 11.57 20.75 1.23
N ASP A 358 12.19 19.92 0.39
CA ASP A 358 13.57 19.43 0.55
C ASP A 358 13.86 18.33 1.60
N LEU A 359 12.87 17.49 1.92
CA LEU A 359 13.15 16.27 2.69
C LEU A 359 13.93 15.25 1.83
N PRO A 360 14.99 14.61 2.37
CA PRO A 360 15.64 13.49 1.71
C PRO A 360 14.67 12.31 1.62
N ASP A 361 14.92 11.36 0.71
CA ASP A 361 14.01 10.23 0.51
C ASP A 361 13.98 9.25 1.69
N ALA A 362 15.11 9.07 2.37
CA ALA A 362 15.18 8.21 3.55
C ALA A 362 16.14 8.76 4.61
N PHE A 363 15.80 8.50 5.86
CA PHE A 363 16.65 8.74 7.02
C PHE A 363 17.08 7.42 7.63
N LEU A 364 18.35 7.32 7.97
CA LEU A 364 18.92 6.19 8.71
C LEU A 364 19.10 6.63 10.16
N LEU A 365 18.26 6.11 11.05
CA LEU A 365 18.09 6.51 12.46
C LEU A 365 19.23 6.02 13.38
N GLY A 366 20.20 5.30 12.85
CA GLY A 366 21.34 4.73 13.58
C GLY A 366 22.65 4.96 12.84
N THR A 367 23.68 4.19 13.19
CA THR A 367 24.98 4.20 12.51
C THR A 367 25.23 2.97 11.65
N ASP A 368 24.27 2.03 11.64
CA ASP A 368 24.40 0.77 10.90
C ASP A 368 24.17 0.99 9.40
N LEU A 369 25.26 1.05 8.65
CA LEU A 369 25.23 1.21 7.19
C LEU A 369 24.63 0.00 6.46
N GLN A 370 24.45 -1.16 7.11
CA GLN A 370 23.75 -2.31 6.53
C GLN A 370 22.29 -2.01 6.19
N ALA A 371 21.72 -0.99 6.83
CA ALA A 371 20.40 -0.50 6.50
C ALA A 371 20.31 -0.02 5.04
N VAL A 372 21.40 0.46 4.41
CA VAL A 372 21.39 0.87 2.99
C VAL A 372 21.17 -0.32 2.04
N PRO A 373 21.97 -1.41 2.05
CA PRO A 373 21.65 -2.61 1.29
C PRO A 373 20.28 -3.23 1.63
N HIS A 374 19.82 -3.10 2.89
CA HIS A 374 18.48 -3.54 3.27
C HIS A 374 17.36 -2.72 2.63
N LEU A 375 17.55 -1.41 2.42
CA LEU A 375 16.60 -0.56 1.69
C LEU A 375 16.34 -1.13 0.29
N PHE A 376 17.40 -1.46 -0.45
CA PHE A 376 17.30 -2.00 -1.80
C PHE A 376 16.67 -3.40 -1.82
N ALA A 377 17.02 -4.26 -0.85
CA ALA A 377 16.38 -5.57 -0.69
C ALA A 377 14.87 -5.44 -0.40
N LEU A 378 14.47 -4.51 0.48
CA LEU A 378 13.07 -4.23 0.79
C LEU A 378 12.33 -3.67 -0.41
N ALA A 379 12.95 -2.74 -1.15
CA ALA A 379 12.41 -2.15 -2.37
C ALA A 379 12.15 -3.22 -3.45
N ALA A 380 13.13 -4.09 -3.71
CA ALA A 380 12.99 -5.18 -4.68
C ALA A 380 11.84 -6.13 -4.28
N ALA A 381 11.83 -6.56 -3.01
CA ALA A 381 10.76 -7.40 -2.50
C ALA A 381 9.40 -6.71 -2.63
N PHE A 382 9.30 -5.42 -2.29
CA PHE A 382 8.09 -4.59 -2.42
C PHE A 382 7.58 -4.55 -3.86
N GLY A 383 8.46 -4.26 -4.82
CA GLY A 383 8.13 -4.28 -6.24
C GLY A 383 7.55 -5.62 -6.70
N ASP A 384 8.21 -6.72 -6.33
CA ASP A 384 7.75 -8.08 -6.65
C ASP A 384 6.38 -8.40 -6.05
N CYS A 385 6.16 -7.98 -4.80
CA CYS A 385 4.88 -8.21 -4.13
C CYS A 385 3.75 -7.37 -4.73
N GLN A 386 3.99 -6.10 -5.06
CA GLN A 386 2.98 -5.26 -5.72
C GLN A 386 2.66 -5.78 -7.12
N ARG A 387 3.67 -6.19 -7.89
CA ARG A 387 3.49 -6.82 -9.19
C ARG A 387 2.70 -8.13 -9.08
N PHE A 388 3.00 -8.97 -8.09
CA PHE A 388 2.24 -10.20 -7.83
C PHE A 388 0.79 -9.90 -7.42
N ASN A 389 0.57 -8.95 -6.51
CA ASN A 389 -0.75 -8.53 -6.05
C ASN A 389 -1.61 -7.93 -7.17
N LEU A 390 -0.99 -7.46 -8.26
CA LEU A 390 -1.68 -7.04 -9.47
C LEU A 390 -1.97 -8.22 -10.42
N LEU A 391 -0.92 -8.98 -10.79
CA LEU A 391 -0.99 -9.99 -11.85
C LEU A 391 -1.70 -11.27 -11.42
N ALA A 392 -1.49 -11.73 -10.18
CA ALA A 392 -2.07 -12.99 -9.73
C ALA A 392 -3.61 -12.94 -9.66
N PRO A 393 -4.26 -11.91 -9.07
CA PRO A 393 -5.71 -11.80 -9.11
C PRO A 393 -6.27 -11.63 -10.53
N MET A 394 -5.58 -10.87 -11.40
CA MET A 394 -5.98 -10.76 -12.81
C MET A 394 -5.95 -12.12 -13.53
N GLY A 395 -4.93 -12.95 -13.24
CA GLY A 395 -4.87 -14.32 -13.77
C GLY A 395 -6.05 -15.17 -13.30
N VAL A 396 -6.45 -15.03 -12.03
CA VAL A 396 -7.62 -15.71 -11.47
C VAL A 396 -8.92 -15.21 -12.13
N ASP A 397 -9.05 -13.91 -12.39
CA ASP A 397 -10.20 -13.33 -13.10
C ASP A 397 -10.33 -13.89 -14.54
N VAL A 398 -9.19 -14.09 -15.24
CA VAL A 398 -9.18 -14.70 -16.59
C VAL A 398 -9.64 -16.16 -16.54
N VAL A 399 -9.17 -16.93 -15.56
CA VAL A 399 -9.62 -18.30 -15.33
C VAL A 399 -11.12 -18.32 -15.04
N ASP A 400 -11.60 -17.42 -14.18
CA ASP A 400 -13.02 -17.31 -13.85
C ASP A 400 -13.90 -17.04 -15.09
N ILE A 401 -13.57 -16.02 -15.89
CA ILE A 401 -14.27 -15.74 -17.15
C ILE A 401 -14.27 -16.96 -18.07
N SER A 402 -13.11 -17.63 -18.20
CA SER A 402 -12.98 -18.82 -19.05
C SER A 402 -13.87 -19.96 -18.59
N THR A 403 -13.89 -20.25 -17.28
CA THR A 403 -14.77 -21.29 -16.71
C THR A 403 -16.24 -20.92 -16.80
N THR A 404 -16.59 -19.64 -16.70
CA THR A 404 -17.96 -19.15 -16.87
C THR A 404 -18.46 -19.39 -18.30
N LEU A 405 -17.60 -19.19 -19.31
CA LEU A 405 -17.96 -19.35 -20.72
C LEU A 405 -17.96 -20.82 -21.18
N LEU A 406 -16.98 -21.61 -20.74
CA LEU A 406 -16.75 -22.97 -21.26
C LEU A 406 -17.34 -24.09 -20.39
N LEU A 407 -17.43 -23.90 -19.08
CA LEU A 407 -17.80 -24.94 -18.11
C LEU A 407 -19.09 -24.61 -17.35
N ASP A 408 -19.80 -23.56 -17.77
CA ASP A 408 -21.07 -23.11 -17.19
C ASP A 408 -21.00 -22.71 -15.71
N PHE A 409 -19.83 -22.30 -15.23
CA PHE A 409 -19.68 -21.81 -13.86
C PHE A 409 -20.45 -20.50 -13.68
N GLY A 410 -21.22 -20.42 -12.58
CA GLY A 410 -22.03 -19.25 -12.23
C GLY A 410 -21.40 -18.37 -11.16
N LEU A 411 -22.17 -17.40 -10.68
CA LEU A 411 -21.78 -16.38 -9.71
C LEU A 411 -21.09 -16.93 -8.45
N VAL A 412 -21.53 -18.08 -7.95
CA VAL A 412 -20.96 -18.72 -6.74
C VAL A 412 -19.47 -19.02 -6.92
N TYR A 413 -19.10 -19.71 -7.99
CA TYR A 413 -17.71 -20.10 -8.26
C TYR A 413 -16.85 -18.88 -8.55
N SER A 414 -17.43 -17.93 -9.28
CA SER A 414 -16.78 -16.68 -9.64
C SER A 414 -16.39 -15.86 -8.41
N VAL A 415 -17.29 -15.74 -7.44
CA VAL A 415 -16.97 -15.11 -6.15
C VAL A 415 -15.90 -15.88 -5.37
N MET A 416 -15.91 -17.22 -5.42
CA MET A 416 -14.83 -18.03 -4.81
C MET A 416 -13.47 -17.76 -5.45
N PHE A 417 -13.40 -17.67 -6.78
CA PHE A 417 -12.18 -17.34 -7.51
C PHE A 417 -11.64 -15.97 -7.10
N THR A 418 -12.48 -14.92 -7.09
CA THR A 418 -12.09 -13.59 -6.63
C THR A 418 -11.39 -13.65 -5.26
N TYR A 419 -11.92 -14.44 -4.34
CA TYR A 419 -11.39 -14.54 -2.99
C TYR A 419 -10.10 -15.34 -2.90
N VAL A 420 -9.94 -16.38 -3.72
CA VAL A 420 -8.64 -17.05 -3.87
C VAL A 420 -7.58 -16.04 -4.32
N GLY A 421 -7.91 -15.19 -5.29
CA GLY A 421 -7.02 -14.09 -5.73
C GLY A 421 -6.62 -13.16 -4.60
N LEU A 422 -7.58 -12.70 -3.79
CA LEU A 422 -7.32 -11.84 -2.63
C LEU A 422 -6.44 -12.54 -1.57
N LEU A 423 -6.76 -13.79 -1.22
CA LEU A 423 -6.02 -14.56 -0.22
C LEU A 423 -4.59 -14.85 -0.67
N LEU A 424 -4.34 -15.10 -1.96
CA LEU A 424 -3.00 -15.24 -2.51
C LEU A 424 -2.19 -13.95 -2.31
N GLY A 425 -2.79 -12.78 -2.57
CA GLY A 425 -2.11 -11.49 -2.36
C GLY A 425 -1.80 -11.18 -0.89
N MET A 426 -2.75 -11.46 0.01
CA MET A 426 -2.54 -11.34 1.45
C MET A 426 -1.44 -12.31 1.94
N GLY A 427 -1.52 -13.57 1.52
CA GLY A 427 -0.55 -14.61 1.86
C GLY A 427 0.87 -14.22 1.42
N ARG A 428 1.02 -13.69 0.20
CA ARG A 428 2.33 -13.21 -0.30
C ARG A 428 2.89 -12.05 0.54
N THR A 429 2.02 -11.17 1.02
CA THR A 429 2.41 -10.03 1.85
C THR A 429 2.90 -10.49 3.23
N HIS A 430 2.20 -11.46 3.85
CA HIS A 430 2.51 -11.97 5.20
C HIS A 430 3.61 -13.03 5.27
N TRP A 431 3.75 -13.89 4.25
CA TRP A 431 4.73 -14.99 4.26
C TRP A 431 6.17 -14.51 4.05
N ARG A 432 6.39 -13.19 4.00
CA ARG A 432 7.71 -12.57 4.10
C ARG A 432 8.28 -12.82 5.49
N LYS A 433 9.03 -13.90 5.65
CA LYS A 433 9.95 -14.00 6.79
C LYS A 433 10.99 -12.88 6.63
N PRO A 434 11.15 -11.99 7.62
CA PRO A 434 12.32 -11.13 7.66
C PRO A 434 13.54 -12.04 7.64
N GLN A 435 14.51 -11.80 6.75
CA GLN A 435 15.85 -12.34 6.98
C GLN A 435 16.27 -11.92 8.39
N ALA A 436 16.59 -12.91 9.22
CA ALA A 436 16.78 -12.73 10.64
C ALA A 436 17.96 -11.79 10.91
N LEU A 437 17.76 -10.84 11.82
CA LEU A 437 18.82 -10.04 12.43
C LEU A 437 19.91 -10.96 13.00
N PRO A 438 21.21 -10.68 12.82
CA PRO A 438 22.17 -11.07 13.83
C PRO A 438 21.75 -10.41 15.14
N ALA A 439 21.62 -11.20 16.21
CA ALA A 439 21.14 -10.75 17.50
C ALA A 439 22.11 -9.74 18.15
N ASN A 440 22.01 -8.47 17.79
CA ASN A 440 22.60 -7.39 18.57
C ASN A 440 21.52 -6.37 18.91
N ARG A 441 20.71 -6.68 19.93
CA ARG A 441 19.88 -5.70 20.62
C ARG A 441 20.79 -4.79 21.43
N GLN A 442 21.47 -3.87 20.78
CA GLN A 442 21.84 -2.63 21.45
C GLN A 442 20.65 -1.71 21.30
N SER A 443 19.93 -1.52 22.40
CA SER A 443 19.05 -0.38 22.59
C SER A 443 19.75 0.87 22.05
N LEU A 444 19.14 1.53 21.06
CA LEU A 444 19.46 2.92 20.73
C LEU A 444 19.60 3.69 22.05
N PRO A 445 20.67 4.47 22.26
CA PRO A 445 20.89 5.16 23.51
C PRO A 445 19.65 5.99 23.84
N ALA A 446 19.05 5.67 24.98
CA ALA A 446 17.98 6.47 25.55
C ALA A 446 18.55 7.87 25.79
N SER A 447 17.94 8.88 25.16
CA SER A 447 18.39 10.27 25.03
C SER A 447 19.28 10.53 23.81
N LEU A 448 18.64 11.09 22.77
CA LEU A 448 19.27 12.06 21.90
C LEU A 448 19.74 13.22 22.80
N PRO A 449 21.01 13.65 22.77
CA PRO A 449 21.39 14.89 23.42
C PRO A 449 20.56 16.04 22.83
N ALA A 450 20.08 16.90 23.73
CA ALA A 450 19.11 17.97 23.47
C ALA A 450 19.59 19.01 22.45
#